data_AF-H8GHE6-F1
#
_entry.id   AF-H8GHE6-F1
#
_cell.length_a   1.000
_cell.length_b   1.000
_cell.length_c   1.000
_cell.angle_alpha   90.00
_cell.angle_beta   90.00
_cell.angle_gamma   90.00
#
_symmetry.space_group_name_H-M   'P 1'
#
loop_
_entity.id
_entity.type
_entity.pdbx_description
1 polymer ?
#
loop_
_entity_poly.entity_id
_entity_poly.type
_entity_poly.pdbx_seq_one_letter_code
_entity_poly.pdbx_strand_id
1 'polypeptide(L)'
;MTLRERLIKVIDHKGKTPKTMEELTGIDRAKWANIKRKDPIRATEEHIEAVCNLWPEYALWITTGKTIPEAGQISPDIEEVRKNLGTGT
;
A
#
# COMPACT_ATOMS: atom_id res chain seq x y z
N MET A 1 -10.75 -1.57 -9.16
CA MET A 1 -9.96 -1.53 -7.92
C MET A 1 -10.28 -0.26 -7.14
N THR A 2 -10.88 -0.43 -5.96
CA THR A 2 -11.19 0.61 -4.98
C THR A 2 -9.93 1.08 -4.25
N LEU A 3 -10.00 2.24 -3.58
CA LEU A 3 -8.90 2.77 -2.75
C LEU A 3 -8.38 1.74 -1.75
N ARG A 4 -9.30 1.05 -1.05
CA ARG A 4 -8.98 0.00 -0.10
C ARG A 4 -8.15 -1.12 -0.75
N GLU A 5 -8.57 -1.59 -1.92
CA GLU A 5 -7.84 -2.66 -2.62
C GLU A 5 -6.43 -2.22 -3.01
N ARG A 6 -6.23 -0.95 -3.40
CA ARG A 6 -4.88 -0.43 -3.69
C ARG A 6 -4.03 -0.39 -2.44
N LEU A 7 -4.59 0.09 -1.33
CA LEU A 7 -3.94 0.12 -0.03
C LEU A 7 -3.49 -1.28 0.40
N ILE A 8 -4.36 -2.29 0.28
CA ILE A 8 -4.02 -3.69 0.56
C ILE A 8 -2.92 -4.18 -0.37
N LYS A 9 -2.99 -3.85 -1.67
CA LYS A 9 -1.98 -4.23 -2.66
C LYS A 9 -0.60 -3.68 -2.31
N VAL A 10 -0.50 -2.43 -1.81
CA VAL A 10 0.79 -1.89 -1.33
C VAL A 10 1.31 -2.67 -0.12
N ILE A 11 0.45 -2.92 0.88
CA ILE A 11 0.84 -3.64 2.09
C ILE A 11 1.34 -5.05 1.74
N ASP A 12 0.65 -5.74 0.83
CA ASP A 12 0.99 -7.09 0.38
C ASP A 12 2.30 -7.10 -0.43
N HIS A 13 2.46 -6.15 -1.35
CA HIS A 13 3.68 -5.94 -2.13
C HIS A 13 4.92 -5.71 -1.24
N LYS A 14 4.77 -4.94 -0.15
CA LYS A 14 5.84 -4.72 0.83
C LYS A 14 6.00 -5.88 1.82
N GLY A 15 5.26 -6.97 1.65
CA GLY A 15 5.33 -8.19 2.46
C GLY A 15 4.92 -7.97 3.92
N LYS A 16 4.06 -6.97 4.21
CA LYS A 16 3.71 -6.61 5.59
C LYS A 16 2.48 -7.35 6.09
N THR A 17 2.62 -7.90 7.29
CA THR A 17 1.53 -8.56 8.02
C THR A 17 0.77 -7.54 8.88
N PRO A 18 -0.48 -7.82 9.29
CA PRO A 18 -1.21 -6.95 10.23
C PRO A 18 -0.46 -6.69 11.53
N LYS A 19 0.33 -7.66 12.02
CA LYS A 19 1.15 -7.48 13.22
C LYS A 19 2.26 -6.45 12.98
N THR A 20 2.98 -6.59 11.87
CA THR A 20 4.04 -5.63 11.51
C THR A 20 3.48 -4.24 11.24
N MET A 21 2.28 -4.14 10.68
CA MET A 21 1.62 -2.84 10.49
C MET A 21 1.28 -2.19 11.83
N GLU A 22 0.79 -2.94 12.83
CA GLU A 22 0.59 -2.42 14.19
C GLU A 22 1.89 -1.89 14.79
N GLU A 23 2.98 -2.66 14.69
CA GLU A 23 4.29 -2.25 15.21
C GLU A 23 4.83 -0.96 14.53
N LEU A 24 4.54 -0.77 13.24
CA LEU A 24 5.00 0.39 12.46
C LEU A 24 4.13 1.63 12.62
N THR A 25 2.84 1.47 12.94
CA THR A 25 1.84 2.54 12.84
C THR A 25 1.14 2.85 14.15
N GLY A 26 1.25 1.97 15.15
CA GLY A 26 0.49 2.02 16.40
C GLY A 26 -0.99 1.67 16.25
N ILE A 27 -1.46 1.38 15.03
CA ILE A 27 -2.85 1.03 14.75
C ILE A 27 -3.07 -0.45 15.05
N ASP A 28 -4.09 -0.76 15.85
CA ASP A 28 -4.42 -2.11 16.29
C ASP A 28 -4.43 -3.15 15.16
N ARG A 29 -3.80 -4.30 15.41
CA ARG A 29 -3.65 -5.42 14.48
C ARG A 29 -5.00 -5.92 13.95
N ALA A 30 -6.05 -5.92 14.76
CA ALA A 30 -7.37 -6.34 14.33
C ALA A 30 -7.95 -5.36 13.30
N LYS A 31 -7.69 -4.05 13.39
CA LYS A 31 -8.06 -3.09 12.34
C LYS A 31 -7.37 -3.44 11.02
N TRP A 32 -6.06 -3.68 11.05
CA TRP A 32 -5.31 -4.12 9.87
C TRP A 32 -5.76 -5.47 9.33
N ALA A 33 -6.13 -6.41 10.20
CA ALA A 33 -6.66 -7.71 9.78
C ALA A 33 -8.06 -7.55 9.14
N ASN A 34 -8.92 -6.71 9.71
CA ASN A 34 -10.28 -6.47 9.23
C ASN A 34 -10.29 -5.86 7.83
N ILE A 35 -9.38 -4.93 7.53
CA ILE A 35 -9.29 -4.40 6.16
C ILE A 35 -8.89 -5.46 5.13
N LYS A 36 -8.27 -6.58 5.52
CA LYS A 36 -7.88 -7.68 4.60
C LYS A 36 -8.95 -8.79 4.46
N ARG A 37 -10.07 -8.72 5.20
CA ARG A 37 -11.11 -9.77 5.18
C ARG A 37 -12.00 -9.73 3.92
N LYS A 38 -12.70 -10.85 3.69
CA LYS A 38 -13.66 -11.05 2.58
C LYS A 38 -14.90 -10.17 2.70
N ASP A 39 -15.44 -10.04 3.91
CA ASP A 39 -16.49 -9.05 4.23
C ASP A 39 -15.82 -7.83 4.87
N PRO A 40 -15.67 -6.72 4.14
CA PRO A 40 -14.65 -5.77 4.50
C PRO A 40 -15.16 -4.48 5.09
N ILE A 41 -14.44 -4.00 6.10
CA ILE A 41 -14.55 -2.61 6.53
C ILE A 41 -13.93 -1.69 5.49
N ARG A 42 -14.44 -0.47 5.40
CA ARG A 42 -13.84 0.60 4.58
C ARG A 42 -12.47 0.97 5.15
N ALA A 43 -11.53 1.29 4.27
CA ALA A 43 -10.28 1.93 4.70
C ALA A 43 -10.63 3.31 5.28
N THR A 44 -10.19 3.54 6.52
CA THR A 44 -10.37 4.83 7.21
C THR A 44 -9.20 5.75 6.91
N GLU A 45 -9.35 7.04 7.22
CA GLU A 45 -8.29 8.05 7.11
C GLU A 45 -6.98 7.60 7.78
N GLU A 46 -7.06 7.12 9.02
CA GLU A 46 -5.93 6.60 9.80
C GLU A 46 -5.13 5.51 9.06
N HIS A 47 -5.81 4.58 8.35
CA HIS A 47 -5.11 3.57 7.55
C HIS A 47 -4.40 4.18 6.35
N ILE A 48 -5.02 5.16 5.70
CA ILE A 48 -4.52 5.79 4.49
C ILE A 48 -3.29 6.62 4.83
N GLU A 49 -3.38 7.47 5.85
CA GLU A 49 -2.27 8.27 6.34
C GLU A 49 -1.08 7.40 6.74
N ALA A 50 -1.33 6.32 7.50
CA ALA A 50 -0.27 5.41 7.91
C ALA A 50 0.47 4.78 6.72
N VAL A 51 -0.24 4.30 5.71
CA VAL A 51 0.39 3.69 4.52
C VAL A 51 1.09 4.72 3.66
N CYS A 52 0.50 5.91 3.47
CA CYS A 52 1.12 7.00 2.71
C CYS A 52 2.38 7.55 3.40
N ASN A 53 2.42 7.56 4.74
CA ASN A 53 3.61 7.97 5.50
C ASN A 53 4.72 6.93 5.44
N LEU A 54 4.37 5.64 5.48
CA LEU A 54 5.37 4.56 5.36
C LEU A 54 5.94 4.43 3.95
N TRP A 55 5.10 4.64 2.93
CA TRP A 55 5.47 4.49 1.52
C TRP A 55 4.89 5.64 0.68
N PRO A 56 5.50 6.83 0.76
CA PRO A 56 5.02 8.01 0.05
C PRO A 56 5.04 7.84 -1.46
N GLU A 57 5.86 6.93 -2.00
CA GLU A 57 5.93 6.65 -3.45
C GLU A 57 4.60 6.13 -4.03
N TYR A 58 3.69 5.59 -3.21
CA TYR A 58 2.39 5.10 -3.68
C TYR A 58 1.21 6.01 -3.33
N ALA A 59 1.42 7.15 -2.65
CA ALA A 59 0.35 7.96 -2.08
C ALA A 59 -0.67 8.41 -3.16
N LEU A 60 -0.18 8.92 -4.30
CA LEU A 60 -1.02 9.31 -5.43
C LEU A 60 -1.80 8.13 -5.99
N TRP A 61 -1.14 6.98 -6.10
CA TRP A 61 -1.77 5.78 -6.65
C TRP A 61 -2.83 5.23 -5.71
N ILE A 62 -2.58 5.17 -4.41
CA ILE A 62 -3.54 4.72 -3.38
C ILE A 62 -4.78 5.60 -3.38
N THR A 63 -4.63 6.91 -3.50
CA THR A 63 -5.74 7.88 -3.41
C THR A 63 -6.48 8.02 -4.74
N THR A 64 -5.78 8.26 -5.84
CA THR A 64 -6.38 8.60 -7.15
C THR A 64 -6.39 7.46 -8.18
N GLY A 65 -5.49 6.48 -8.05
CA GLY A 65 -5.34 5.36 -8.97
C GLY A 65 -4.44 5.70 -10.16
N LYS A 66 -3.95 6.93 -10.22
CA LYS A 66 -3.01 7.43 -11.21
C LYS A 66 -1.57 7.26 -10.73
N THR A 67 -0.64 7.27 -11.66
CA THR A 67 0.80 7.26 -11.38
C THR A 67 1.46 8.41 -12.12
N ILE A 68 2.54 8.95 -11.56
CA ILE A 68 3.41 9.95 -12.15
C ILE A 68 4.85 9.49 -11.90
N PRO A 69 5.36 8.52 -12.71
CA PRO A 69 6.62 7.84 -12.43
C PRO A 69 7.84 8.76 -12.45
N GLU A 70 7.76 9.87 -13.18
CA GLU A 70 8.75 10.95 -13.26
C GLU A 70 8.87 11.75 -11.94
N ALA A 71 7.79 11.84 -11.17
CA ALA A 71 7.75 12.49 -9.86
C ALA A 71 7.94 11.47 -8.71
N GLY A 72 8.34 10.24 -9.01
CA GLY A 72 8.50 9.17 -8.03
C GLY A 72 7.18 8.58 -7.50
N GLN A 73 6.04 8.99 -8.04
CA GLN A 73 4.72 8.47 -7.66
C GLN A 73 4.35 7.28 -8.54
N ILE A 74 4.54 6.07 -8.04
CA ILE A 74 4.41 4.82 -8.80
C ILE A 74 3.34 3.91 -8.23
N SER A 75 3.08 2.80 -8.92
CA SER A 75 2.29 1.68 -8.41
C SER A 75 3.23 0.52 -8.07
N PRO A 76 2.79 -0.45 -7.24
CA PRO A 76 3.54 -1.69 -6.99
C PRO A 76 3.98 -2.39 -8.28
N ASP A 77 3.09 -2.43 -9.28
CA ASP A 77 3.35 -3.05 -10.59
C ASP A 77 4.52 -2.38 -11.33
N ILE A 78 4.60 -1.06 -11.33
CA ILE A 78 5.71 -0.31 -11.92
C ILE A 78 7.01 -0.59 -11.17
N GLU A 79 6.97 -0.70 -9.84
CA GLU A 79 8.15 -1.07 -9.04
C GLU A 79 8.64 -2.49 -9.37
N GLU A 80 7.72 -3.46 -9.49
CA GLU A 80 8.04 -4.83 -9.89
C GLU A 80 8.68 -4.88 -11.28
N VAL A 81 8.10 -4.18 -12.27
CA VAL A 81 8.65 -4.12 -13.63
C VAL A 81 10.05 -3.50 -13.63
N ARG A 82 10.25 -2.38 -12.91
CA ARG A 82 11.58 -1.74 -12.78
C ARG A 82 12.62 -2.67 -12.17
N LYS A 83 12.24 -3.43 -11.14
CA LYS A 83 13.13 -4.39 -10.48
C LYS A 83 13.56 -5.53 -11.41
N ASN A 84 12.64 -6.05 -12.21
CA ASN A 84 12.93 -7.13 -13.17
C ASN A 84 13.76 -6.66 -14.38
N LEU A 85 13.60 -5.42 -14.82
CA LEU A 85 14.41 -4.84 -15.91
C LEU A 85 15.84 -4.49 -15.47
N GLY A 86 16.05 -4.15 -14.19
CA GLY A 86 17.36 -3.83 -13.63
C GLY A 86 18.26 -5.04 -13.34
N THR A 87 17.76 -6.27 -13.48
CA THR A 87 18.52 -7.51 -13.24
C THR A 87 19.06 -8.16 -14.52
N GLY A 88 19.02 -7.45 -15.65
CA GLY A 88 19.53 -7.91 -16.95
C GLY A 88 20.86 -7.24 -17.35
N THR A 89 21.89 -7.29 -16.51
CA THR A 89 23.28 -6.93 -16.84
C THR A 89 24.27 -7.85 -16.16
#